data_AF-A0A928LBT8-F1
#
_entry.id   AF-A0A928LBT8-F1
#
_cell.length_a   1.000
_cell.length_b   1.000
_cell.length_c   1.000
_cell.angle_alpha   90.00
_cell.angle_beta   90.00
_cell.angle_gamma   90.00
#
_symmetry.space_group_name_H-M   'P 1'
#
loop_
_entity.id
_entity.type
_entity.pdbx_description
1 polymer ?
#
loop_
_entity_poly.entity_id
_entity_poly.type
_entity_poly.pdbx_seq_one_letter_code
_entity_poly.pdbx_strand_id
1 'polypeptide(L)'
;MLRRIIAAVIDFFLSVIPLFIISNIIINNVTNKSVNPQATPYIAFQLILSPIENIQKVIENPYTFSLNIEELLISVLLVFLSEVILYSLFDLSPMKKTIGKAMMNLKYEHKLTVWDAMLRNAIKVLTRYLFGIPLIFVLFSKKRYLLQDILTDNTVIASEQ
;
A
#
# COMPACT_ATOMS: atom_id res chain seq x y z
N MET A 1 13.21 14.32 -6.66
CA MET A 1 12.58 13.04 -7.08
C MET A 1 13.12 11.84 -6.30
N LEU A 2 14.43 11.60 -6.29
CA LEU A 2 15.08 10.46 -5.59
C LEU A 2 14.66 10.31 -4.10
N ARG A 3 14.66 11.41 -3.33
CA ARG A 3 14.25 11.38 -1.91
C ARG A 3 12.80 10.89 -1.69
N ARG A 4 11.89 11.19 -2.62
CA ARG A 4 10.49 10.73 -2.57
C ARG A 4 10.39 9.22 -2.85
N ILE A 5 11.22 8.71 -3.76
CA ILE A 5 11.32 7.27 -4.05
C ILE A 5 11.86 6.54 -2.82
N ILE A 6 12.95 7.03 -2.23
CA ILE A 6 13.54 6.44 -1.00
C ILE A 6 12.52 6.45 0.15
N ALA A 7 11.82 7.56 0.36
CA ALA A 7 10.76 7.63 1.37
C ALA A 7 9.65 6.58 1.14
N ALA A 8 9.23 6.38 -0.11
CA ALA A 8 8.24 5.37 -0.46
C ALA A 8 8.75 3.93 -0.23
N VAL A 9 10.04 3.68 -0.50
CA VAL A 9 10.69 2.40 -0.20
C VAL A 9 10.75 2.16 1.32
N ILE A 10 11.13 3.18 2.10
CA ILE A 10 11.14 3.08 3.57
C ILE A 10 9.74 2.80 4.11
N ASP A 11 8.72 3.54 3.65
CA ASP A 11 7.33 3.30 4.04
C ASP A 11 6.87 1.88 3.69
N PHE A 12 7.32 1.35 2.54
CA PHE A 12 6.99 0.00 2.15
C PHE A 12 7.59 -1.04 3.11
N PHE A 13 8.88 -0.93 3.45
CA PHE A 13 9.53 -1.87 4.36
C PHE A 13 9.08 -1.75 5.81
N LEU A 14 8.87 -0.53 6.31
CA LEU A 14 8.59 -0.28 7.73
C LEU A 14 7.09 -0.22 8.06
N SER A 15 6.22 -0.07 7.07
CA SER A 15 4.78 0.02 7.30
C SER A 15 4.01 -1.09 6.60
N VAL A 16 4.21 -1.27 5.30
CA VAL A 16 3.39 -2.21 4.51
C VAL A 16 3.70 -3.66 4.85
N ILE A 17 4.98 -4.05 4.83
CA ILE A 17 5.38 -5.44 5.11
C ILE A 17 4.95 -5.90 6.52
N PRO A 18 5.24 -5.16 7.62
CA PRO A 18 4.81 -5.58 8.96
C PRO A 18 3.28 -5.71 9.07
N LEU A 19 2.56 -4.78 8.44
CA LEU A 19 1.11 -4.78 8.46
C LEU A 19 0.54 -6.02 7.71
N PHE A 20 1.17 -6.41 6.61
CA PHE A 20 0.82 -7.63 5.88
C PHE A 20 1.08 -8.91 6.70
N ILE A 21 2.23 -8.97 7.38
CA ILE A 21 2.58 -10.09 8.26
C ILE A 21 1.54 -10.23 9.38
N ILE A 22 1.21 -9.13 10.06
CA ILE A 22 0.23 -9.12 11.14
C ILE A 22 -1.15 -9.56 10.62
N SER A 23 -1.60 -9.03 9.49
CA SER A 23 -2.89 -9.42 8.89
C SER A 23 -2.98 -10.91 8.59
N ASN A 24 -1.92 -11.51 8.03
CA ASN A 24 -1.91 -12.95 7.73
C ASN A 24 -1.84 -13.80 9.00
N ILE A 25 -1.11 -13.37 10.03
CA ILE A 25 -1.13 -14.04 11.34
C ILE A 25 -2.55 -14.06 11.92
N ILE A 26 -3.27 -12.93 11.85
CA ILE A 26 -4.65 -12.83 12.33
C ILE A 26 -5.57 -13.79 11.55
N ILE A 27 -5.50 -13.78 10.22
CA ILE A 27 -6.34 -14.66 9.37
C ILE A 27 -6.07 -16.15 9.67
N ASN A 28 -4.80 -16.53 9.80
CA ASN A 28 -4.43 -17.92 10.09
C ASN A 28 -4.95 -18.37 11.46
N ASN A 29 -4.89 -17.49 12.47
CA ASN A 29 -5.46 -17.76 13.79
C ASN A 29 -6.99 -17.91 13.74
N VAL A 30 -7.69 -17.07 12.97
CA VAL A 30 -9.15 -17.14 12.83
C VAL A 30 -9.59 -18.40 12.07
N THR A 31 -8.82 -18.84 11.08
CA THR A 31 -9.13 -20.01 10.23
C THR A 31 -8.65 -21.34 10.84
N ASN A 32 -8.03 -21.32 12.03
CA ASN A 32 -7.44 -22.49 12.70
C ASN A 32 -6.45 -23.29 11.81
N LYS A 33 -5.81 -22.63 10.83
CA LYS A 33 -4.81 -23.27 9.98
C LYS A 33 -3.43 -23.20 10.64
N SER A 34 -2.75 -24.34 10.74
CA SER A 34 -1.37 -24.41 11.21
C SER A 34 -0.41 -23.95 10.11
N VAL A 35 -0.36 -22.64 9.87
CA VAL A 35 0.65 -22.05 8.98
C VAL A 35 1.95 -21.89 9.76
N ASN A 36 3.06 -22.34 9.17
CA ASN A 36 4.38 -22.13 9.74
C ASN A 36 4.64 -20.62 9.90
N PRO A 37 4.83 -20.10 11.13
CA PRO A 37 5.06 -18.67 11.37
C PRO A 37 6.27 -18.11 10.62
N GLN A 38 7.23 -18.96 10.24
CA GLN A 38 8.41 -18.59 9.48
C GLN A 38 8.13 -18.46 7.98
N ALA A 39 7.11 -19.15 7.45
CA ALA A 39 6.69 -19.06 6.05
C ALA A 39 5.79 -17.84 5.80
N THR A 40 5.06 -17.37 6.82
CA THR A 40 4.12 -16.24 6.70
C THR A 40 4.77 -14.95 6.17
N PRO A 41 5.96 -14.52 6.64
CA PRO A 41 6.63 -13.33 6.10
C PRO A 41 7.02 -13.46 4.63
N TYR A 42 7.43 -14.66 4.20
CA TYR A 42 7.78 -14.93 2.81
C TYR A 42 6.56 -14.87 1.90
N ILE A 43 5.46 -15.53 2.30
CA ILE A 43 4.18 -15.50 1.57
C ILE A 43 3.65 -14.06 1.50
N ALA A 44 3.68 -13.34 2.63
CA ALA A 44 3.31 -11.93 2.69
C ALA A 44 4.11 -11.07 1.70
N PHE A 45 5.42 -11.26 1.66
CA PHE A 45 6.30 -10.52 0.77
C PHE A 45 6.01 -10.80 -0.71
N GLN A 46 5.79 -12.07 -1.08
CA GLN A 46 5.42 -12.44 -2.45
C GLN A 46 4.10 -11.80 -2.86
N LEU A 47 3.09 -11.85 -1.99
CA LEU A 47 1.77 -11.31 -2.27
C LEU A 47 1.78 -9.80 -2.50
N ILE A 48 2.63 -9.06 -1.80
CA ILE A 48 2.77 -7.62 -2.02
C ILE A 48 3.48 -7.32 -3.34
N LEU A 49 4.55 -8.04 -3.66
CA LEU A 49 5.36 -7.76 -4.85
C LEU A 49 4.66 -8.11 -6.16
N SER A 50 3.86 -9.17 -6.16
CA SER A 50 3.21 -9.67 -7.38
C SER A 50 1.81 -10.22 -7.09
N PRO A 51 0.86 -9.38 -6.66
CA PRO A 51 -0.47 -9.84 -6.25
C PRO A 51 -1.20 -10.57 -7.38
N ILE A 52 -1.09 -10.07 -8.62
CA ILE A 52 -1.73 -10.66 -9.81
C ILE A 52 -1.14 -12.03 -10.13
N GLU A 53 0.19 -12.16 -10.12
CA GLU A 53 0.87 -13.43 -10.40
C GLU A 53 0.55 -14.48 -9.33
N ASN A 54 0.44 -14.09 -8.06
CA ASN A 54 0.06 -15.03 -7.00
C ASN A 54 -1.40 -15.46 -7.09
N ILE A 55 -2.31 -14.56 -7.49
CA ILE A 55 -3.69 -14.93 -7.80
C ILE A 55 -3.71 -15.95 -8.93
N GLN A 56 -2.96 -15.70 -10.02
CA GLN A 56 -2.85 -16.63 -11.13
C GLN A 56 -2.30 -17.99 -10.70
N LYS A 57 -1.22 -18.02 -9.89
CA LYS A 57 -0.65 -19.26 -9.35
C LYS A 57 -1.62 -20.05 -8.47
N VAL A 58 -2.46 -19.37 -7.67
CA VAL A 58 -3.47 -20.05 -6.85
C VAL A 58 -4.64 -20.58 -7.68
N ILE A 59 -4.98 -19.92 -8.79
CA ILE A 59 -5.97 -20.42 -9.76
C ILE A 59 -5.43 -21.66 -10.48
N GLU A 60 -4.18 -21.61 -10.95
CA GLU A 60 -3.53 -22.71 -11.67
C GLU A 60 -3.22 -23.90 -10.76
N ASN A 61 -2.78 -23.63 -9.53
CA ASN A 61 -2.43 -24.62 -8.52
C ASN A 61 -3.09 -24.24 -7.18
N PRO A 62 -4.36 -24.64 -6.96
CA PRO A 62 -4.99 -24.52 -5.66
C PRO A 62 -4.08 -25.25 -4.64
N TYR A 63 -3.84 -24.65 -3.48
CA TYR A 63 -2.92 -25.09 -2.41
C TYR A 63 -1.44 -24.68 -2.49
N THR A 64 -0.99 -23.91 -3.49
CA THR A 64 0.42 -23.42 -3.58
C THR A 64 0.91 -22.71 -2.31
N PHE A 65 0.00 -22.09 -1.55
CA PHE A 65 0.31 -21.40 -0.28
C PHE A 65 -0.42 -21.98 0.94
N SER A 66 -1.03 -23.16 0.82
CA SER A 66 -1.99 -23.70 1.81
C SER A 66 -3.22 -22.79 2.07
N LEU A 67 -3.35 -21.72 1.28
CA LEU A 67 -4.46 -20.79 1.27
C LEU A 67 -5.40 -21.12 0.11
N ASN A 68 -6.69 -21.10 0.38
CA ASN A 68 -7.71 -21.14 -0.67
C ASN A 68 -7.84 -19.75 -1.31
N ILE A 69 -8.42 -19.67 -2.50
CA ILE A 69 -8.58 -18.40 -3.22
C ILE A 69 -9.38 -17.36 -2.41
N GLU A 70 -10.39 -17.80 -1.65
CA GLU A 70 -11.18 -16.94 -0.78
C GLU A 70 -10.33 -16.29 0.32
N GLU A 71 -9.49 -17.08 1.00
CA GLU A 71 -8.59 -16.59 2.05
C GLU A 71 -7.53 -15.64 1.49
N LEU A 72 -7.03 -15.93 0.30
CA LEU A 72 -6.12 -15.05 -0.43
C LEU A 72 -6.76 -13.70 -0.71
N LEU A 73 -7.99 -13.69 -1.24
CA LEU A 73 -8.72 -12.46 -1.55
C LEU A 73 -9.03 -11.66 -0.28
N ILE A 74 -9.42 -12.34 0.81
CA ILE A 74 -9.64 -11.71 2.12
C ILE A 74 -8.33 -11.09 2.65
N SER A 75 -7.20 -11.78 2.52
CA SER A 75 -5.89 -11.27 2.94
C SER A 75 -5.49 -10.02 2.15
N VAL A 76 -5.61 -10.07 0.82
CA VAL A 76 -5.33 -8.92 -0.06
C VAL A 76 -6.27 -7.74 0.29
N LEU A 77 -7.55 -7.99 0.53
CA LEU A 77 -8.52 -6.95 0.90
C LEU A 77 -8.21 -6.33 2.26
N LEU A 78 -7.91 -7.14 3.28
CA LEU A 78 -7.57 -6.65 4.61
C LEU A 78 -6.32 -5.79 4.58
N VAL A 79 -5.30 -6.20 3.83
CA VAL A 79 -4.08 -5.42 3.65
C VAL A 79 -4.37 -4.13 2.90
N PHE A 80 -5.12 -4.18 1.81
CA PHE A 80 -5.54 -2.99 1.07
C PHE A 80 -6.20 -1.97 2.01
N LEU A 81 -7.24 -2.38 2.75
CA LEU A 81 -7.96 -1.51 3.67
C LEU A 81 -7.06 -0.96 4.77
N SER A 82 -6.20 -1.81 5.34
CA SER A 82 -5.29 -1.42 6.41
C SER A 82 -4.23 -0.42 5.92
N GLU A 83 -3.69 -0.57 4.71
CA GLU A 83 -2.78 0.42 4.11
C GLU A 83 -3.50 1.76 3.87
N VAL A 84 -4.73 1.71 3.35
CA VAL A 84 -5.53 2.92 3.14
C VAL A 84 -5.76 3.66 4.46
N ILE A 85 -6.16 2.94 5.50
CA ILE A 85 -6.36 3.50 6.84
C ILE A 85 -5.05 4.07 7.38
N LEU A 86 -3.95 3.31 7.33
CA LEU A 86 -2.67 3.73 7.87
C LEU A 86 -2.14 5.01 7.19
N TYR A 87 -2.16 5.06 5.86
CA TYR A 87 -1.73 6.27 5.15
C TYR A 87 -2.68 7.45 5.37
N SER A 88 -3.99 7.21 5.52
CA SER A 88 -4.95 8.26 5.84
C SER A 88 -4.72 8.82 7.24
N LEU A 89 -4.40 7.97 8.23
CA LEU A 89 -4.02 8.41 9.58
C LEU A 89 -2.76 9.26 9.54
N PHE A 90 -1.75 8.91 8.73
CA PHE A 90 -0.56 9.73 8.57
C PHE A 90 -0.85 11.09 7.92
N ASP A 91 -1.69 11.13 6.89
CA ASP A 91 -2.08 12.38 6.22
C ASP A 91 -2.96 13.28 7.12
N LEU A 92 -3.80 12.70 7.98
CA LEU A 92 -4.64 13.42 8.94
C LEU A 92 -3.90 13.78 10.24
N SER A 93 -2.75 13.15 10.52
CA SER A 93 -1.96 13.44 11.72
C SER A 93 -1.44 14.88 11.74
N PRO A 94 -1.18 15.47 12.92
CA PRO A 94 -0.58 16.80 13.02
C PRO A 94 0.76 16.92 12.27
N MET A 95 1.49 15.81 12.16
CA MET A 95 2.78 15.75 11.47
C MET A 95 2.64 15.68 9.94
N LYS A 96 1.49 15.22 9.42
CA LYS A 96 1.17 15.04 7.98
C LYS A 96 2.26 14.28 7.20
N LYS A 97 2.91 13.34 7.87
CA LYS A 97 4.10 12.63 7.37
C LYS A 97 4.02 11.15 7.74
N THR A 98 4.41 10.32 6.77
CA THR A 98 4.71 8.90 6.97
C THR A 98 6.13 8.75 7.53
N ILE A 99 6.47 7.55 8.01
CA ILE A 99 7.80 7.24 8.59
C ILE A 99 8.92 7.57 7.61
N GLY A 100 8.82 7.11 6.37
CA GLY A 100 9.79 7.37 5.31
C GLY A 100 9.87 8.85 4.95
N LYS A 101 8.75 9.57 4.92
CA LYS A 101 8.77 11.03 4.71
C LYS A 101 9.43 11.78 5.86
N ALA A 102 9.24 11.32 7.10
CA ALA A 102 9.90 11.90 8.27
C ALA A 102 11.42 11.68 8.21
N MET A 103 11.86 10.45 7.90
CA MET A 103 13.29 10.13 7.74
C MET A 103 13.97 10.91 6.59
N MET A 104 13.23 11.18 5.52
CA MET A 104 13.74 11.94 4.37
C MET A 104 13.52 13.46 4.47
N ASN A 105 13.07 13.96 5.62
CA ASN A 105 12.77 15.37 5.87
C ASN A 105 11.82 16.03 4.84
N LEU A 106 10.90 15.25 4.28
CA LEU A 106 9.93 15.77 3.31
C LEU A 106 8.80 16.49 4.05
N LYS A 107 8.48 17.72 3.63
CA LYS A 107 7.33 18.49 4.13
C LYS A 107 6.18 18.41 3.13
N TYR A 108 4.97 18.29 3.67
CA TYR A 108 3.72 18.28 2.91
C TYR A 108 2.77 19.24 3.62
N GLU A 109 2.25 20.21 2.88
CA GLU A 109 1.13 21.02 3.33
C GLU A 109 -0.09 20.63 2.51
N HIS A 110 -1.11 20.15 3.20
CA HIS A 110 -2.43 19.91 2.65
C HIS A 110 -3.47 20.04 3.76
N LYS A 111 -4.69 20.41 3.39
CA LYS A 111 -5.86 20.38 4.27
C LYS A 111 -6.84 19.38 3.67
N LEU A 112 -6.66 18.10 4.00
CA LEU A 112 -7.54 17.03 3.56
C LEU A 112 -8.65 16.83 4.58
N THR A 113 -9.88 16.60 4.11
CA THR A 113 -10.91 15.99 4.95
C THR A 113 -10.61 14.49 5.13
N VAL A 114 -11.29 13.84 6.08
CA VAL A 114 -11.15 12.38 6.28
C VAL A 114 -11.48 11.62 5.00
N TRP A 115 -12.55 12.03 4.31
CA TRP A 115 -12.98 11.40 3.07
C TRP A 115 -11.95 11.55 1.95
N ASP A 116 -11.41 12.77 1.78
CA ASP A 116 -10.39 13.03 0.75
C ASP A 116 -9.11 12.24 1.02
N ALA A 117 -8.69 12.15 2.28
CA ALA A 117 -7.53 11.37 2.67
C ALA A 117 -7.71 9.87 2.37
N MET A 118 -8.89 9.32 2.69
CA MET A 118 -9.20 7.92 2.40
C MET A 118 -9.25 7.64 0.90
N LEU A 119 -9.97 8.46 0.13
CA LEU A 119 -10.09 8.28 -1.32
C LEU A 119 -8.73 8.38 -2.02
N ARG A 120 -7.92 9.39 -1.65
CA ARG A 120 -6.58 9.58 -2.17
C ARG A 120 -5.70 8.36 -1.92
N ASN A 121 -5.70 7.85 -0.68
CA ASN A 121 -4.86 6.72 -0.31
C ASN A 121 -5.39 5.39 -0.89
N ALA A 122 -6.69 5.23 -1.08
CA ALA A 122 -7.27 4.10 -1.82
C ALA A 122 -6.77 4.04 -3.26
N ILE A 123 -6.81 5.17 -3.97
CA ILE A 123 -6.29 5.27 -5.35
C ILE A 123 -4.78 4.98 -5.37
N LYS A 124 -4.03 5.53 -4.40
CA LYS A 124 -2.58 5.34 -4.28
C LYS A 124 -2.20 3.86 -4.08
N VAL A 125 -2.88 3.17 -3.19
CA VAL A 125 -2.63 1.74 -2.90
C VAL A 125 -3.04 0.88 -4.10
N LEU A 126 -4.22 1.16 -4.69
CA LEU A 126 -4.69 0.45 -5.89
C LEU A 126 -3.70 0.60 -7.07
N THR A 127 -3.15 1.81 -7.25
CA THR A 127 -2.12 2.10 -8.25
C THR A 127 -0.87 1.24 -8.07
N ARG A 128 -0.46 1.00 -6.82
CA ARG A 128 0.69 0.15 -6.50
C ARG A 128 0.42 -1.31 -6.84
N TYR A 129 -0.77 -1.81 -6.52
CA TYR A 129 -1.16 -3.19 -6.85
C TYR A 129 -1.37 -3.46 -8.34
N LEU A 130 -1.74 -2.44 -9.10
CA LEU A 130 -1.87 -2.51 -10.56
C LEU A 130 -0.54 -2.23 -11.31
N PHE A 131 0.62 -2.52 -10.70
CA PHE A 131 1.95 -2.28 -11.29
C PHE A 131 2.18 -0.85 -11.82
N GLY A 132 1.52 0.15 -11.24
CA GLY A 132 1.64 1.52 -11.71
C GLY A 132 0.91 1.81 -13.03
N ILE A 133 -0.09 1.02 -13.43
CA ILE A 133 -0.97 1.40 -14.56
C ILE A 133 -1.55 2.81 -14.35
N PRO A 134 -1.97 3.23 -13.14
CA PRO A 134 -2.35 4.63 -12.92
C PRO A 134 -1.19 5.64 -12.83
N LEU A 135 0.08 5.20 -12.74
CA LEU A 135 1.24 6.08 -12.95
C LEU A 135 1.39 6.49 -14.42
N ILE A 136 0.81 5.75 -15.38
CA ILE A 136 0.75 6.15 -16.79
C ILE A 136 0.01 7.49 -16.94
N PHE A 137 -1.02 7.76 -16.12
CA PHE A 137 -1.71 9.06 -16.12
C PHE A 137 -0.80 10.23 -15.76
N VAL A 138 0.28 9.99 -15.01
CA VAL A 138 1.29 11.03 -14.70
C VAL A 138 2.12 11.39 -15.92
N LEU A 139 2.40 10.42 -16.78
CA LEU A 139 3.14 10.64 -18.04
C LEU A 139 2.34 11.51 -19.02
N PHE A 140 1.01 11.45 -18.97
CA PHE A 140 0.12 12.26 -19.82
C PHE A 140 -0.35 13.57 -19.16
N SER A 141 -0.06 13.78 -17.88
CA SER A 141 -0.40 15.00 -17.15
C SER A 141 0.65 16.10 -17.37
N LYS A 142 0.27 17.18 -18.09
CA LYS A 142 1.13 18.35 -18.37
C LYS A 142 1.77 18.99 -17.12
N LYS A 143 1.21 18.76 -15.92
CA LYS A 143 1.65 19.39 -14.65
C LYS A 143 2.39 18.44 -13.70
N ARG A 144 2.77 17.22 -14.13
CA ARG A 144 3.43 16.18 -13.29
C ARG A 144 2.63 15.81 -12.02
N TYR A 145 1.32 15.96 -12.06
CA TYR A 145 0.45 15.55 -10.95
C TYR A 145 0.19 14.06 -10.98
N LEU A 146 0.16 13.43 -9.79
CA LEU A 146 -0.29 12.05 -9.65
C LEU A 146 -1.80 11.98 -9.89
N LEU A 147 -2.33 10.87 -10.42
CA LEU A 147 -3.77 10.69 -10.65
C LEU A 147 -4.59 11.01 -9.39
N GLN A 148 -4.10 10.58 -8.24
CA GLN A 148 -4.70 10.88 -6.93
C GLN A 148 -4.73 12.39 -6.61
N ASP A 149 -3.74 13.17 -7.04
CA ASP A 149 -3.68 14.62 -6.80
C ASP A 149 -4.63 15.37 -7.77
N ILE A 150 -4.85 14.82 -8.98
CA ILE A 150 -5.84 15.32 -9.94
C ILE A 150 -7.27 15.04 -9.45
N LEU A 151 -7.53 13.81 -8.99
CA LEU A 151 -8.87 13.38 -8.54
C LEU A 151 -9.31 14.04 -7.23
N THR A 152 -8.35 14.44 -6.40
CA THR A 152 -8.65 15.09 -5.12
C THR A 152 -8.41 16.59 -5.14
N ASP A 153 -8.03 17.17 -6.29
CA ASP A 153 -7.69 18.59 -6.48
C ASP A 153 -6.68 19.14 -5.44
N ASN A 154 -5.87 18.25 -4.88
CA ASN A 154 -4.94 18.54 -3.79
C ASN A 154 -3.51 18.56 -4.32
N THR A 155 -2.98 19.77 -4.52
CA THR A 155 -1.62 19.97 -5.04
C THR A 155 -0.57 19.65 -3.98
N VAL A 156 0.30 18.68 -4.28
CA VAL A 156 1.49 18.38 -3.47
C VAL A 156 2.62 19.30 -3.87
N ILE A 157 2.90 20.30 -3.04
CA ILE A 157 4.12 21.10 -3.14
C ILE A 157 5.21 20.34 -2.36
N ALA A 158 6.21 19.78 -3.05
CA ALA A 158 7.49 19.58 -2.36
C ALA A 158 8.10 20.97 -2.25
N SER A 159 8.29 21.47 -1.04
CA SER A 159 9.27 22.53 -0.85
C SER A 159 10.64 21.92 -1.19
N GLU A 160 11.18 22.28 -2.35
CA GLU A 160 12.60 22.09 -2.61
C GLU A 160 13.36 23.01 -1.65
N GLN A 161 14.16 22.42 -0.77
CA GLN A 161 15.32 23.08 -0.16
C GLN A 161 16.55 22.58 -0.90
#